data_AF-A0A448X9F2-F1
#
_entry.id   AF-A0A448X9F2-F1
#
_cell.length_a   1.000
_cell.length_b   1.000
_cell.length_c   1.000
_cell.angle_alpha   90.00
_cell.angle_beta   90.00
_cell.angle_gamma   90.00
#
_symmetry.space_group_name_H-M   'P 1'
#
loop_
_entity.id
_entity.type
_entity.pdbx_description
1 polymer ?
#
loop_
_entity_poly.entity_id
_entity_poly.type
_entity_poly.pdbx_seq_one_letter_code
_entity_poly.pdbx_strand_id
1 'polypeptide(L)'
;MDKANRELKRYSHVNKKALDQFVSHSEEKEKLLKRKEELDKGHQAIIDLMNALDMQKYEAIQLTFKQVSKNFQDMFKRLVPEGRAMLVMNKGARVGKWHIR
;
A
#
# COMPACT_ATOMS: atom_id res chain seq x y z
N MET A 1 32.54 -5.81 -56.24
CA MET A 1 33.17 -5.02 -55.17
C MET A 1 32.62 -3.59 -55.08
N ASP A 2 32.41 -2.88 -56.20
CA ASP A 2 31.96 -1.47 -56.17
C ASP A 2 30.58 -1.20 -55.58
N LYS A 3 29.61 -2.11 -55.75
CA LYS A 3 28.27 -1.97 -55.15
C LYS A 3 28.33 -2.02 -53.61
N ALA A 4 29.04 -3.00 -53.05
CA ALA A 4 29.20 -3.15 -51.60
C ALA A 4 29.91 -1.94 -50.98
N ASN A 5 30.94 -1.41 -51.64
CA ASN A 5 31.66 -0.22 -51.19
C ASN A 5 30.82 1.07 -51.23
N ARG A 6 29.86 1.19 -52.17
CA ARG A 6 28.93 2.33 -52.21
C ARG A 6 27.89 2.27 -51.09
N GLU A 7 27.44 1.09 -50.71
CA GLU A 7 26.50 0.91 -49.60
C GLU A 7 27.15 1.17 -48.24
N LEU A 8 28.39 0.71 -48.02
CA LEU A 8 29.17 1.00 -46.81
C LEU A 8 29.35 2.51 -46.54
N LYS A 9 29.52 3.32 -47.60
CA LYS A 9 29.63 4.80 -47.46
C LYS A 9 28.35 5.45 -46.93
N ARG A 10 27.17 4.85 -47.17
CA ARG A 10 25.89 5.35 -46.65
C ARG A 10 25.79 5.19 -45.13
N TYR A 11 26.51 4.23 -44.55
CA TYR A 11 26.60 4.00 -43.10
C TYR A 11 27.81 4.71 -42.45
N SER A 12 28.41 5.71 -43.12
CA SER A 12 29.58 6.43 -42.59
C SER A 12 29.35 7.14 -41.25
N HIS A 13 28.10 7.43 -40.92
CA HIS A 13 27.68 8.16 -39.71
C HIS A 13 26.96 7.26 -38.69
N VAL A 14 27.40 6.01 -38.53
CA VAL A 14 26.87 5.13 -37.48
C VAL A 14 27.44 5.51 -36.11
N ASN A 15 26.58 5.48 -35.08
CA ASN A 15 27.00 5.66 -33.70
C ASN A 15 27.84 4.45 -33.27
N LYS A 16 29.16 4.62 -33.25
CA LYS A 16 30.13 3.56 -32.89
C LYS A 16 30.01 3.11 -31.43
N LYS A 17 29.33 3.90 -30.57
CA LYS A 17 29.07 3.56 -29.15
C LYS A 17 27.69 2.91 -28.94
N ALA A 18 26.90 2.69 -30.00
CA ALA A 18 25.54 2.19 -29.87
C ALA A 18 25.48 0.85 -29.14
N LEU A 19 26.47 -0.03 -29.36
CA LEU A 19 26.53 -1.32 -28.67
C LEU A 19 26.79 -1.14 -27.16
N ASP A 20 27.82 -0.38 -26.80
CA ASP A 20 28.16 -0.12 -25.40
C ASP A 20 27.01 0.59 -24.65
N GLN A 21 26.38 1.57 -25.30
CA GLN A 21 25.21 2.26 -24.76
C GLN A 21 24.01 1.33 -24.62
N PHE A 22 23.77 0.46 -25.60
CA PHE A 22 22.69 -0.51 -25.53
C PHE A 22 22.88 -1.48 -24.37
N VAL A 23 24.09 -2.00 -24.18
CA VAL A 23 24.40 -2.90 -23.05
C VAL A 23 24.21 -2.18 -21.72
N SER A 24 24.83 -1.02 -21.55
CA SER A 24 24.72 -0.22 -20.31
C SER A 24 23.28 0.16 -19.98
N HIS A 25 22.51 0.66 -20.95
CA HIS A 25 21.11 1.03 -20.72
C HIS A 25 20.20 -0.18 -20.52
N SER A 26 20.52 -1.33 -21.11
CA SER A 26 19.76 -2.57 -20.85
C SER A 26 19.94 -3.04 -19.41
N GLU A 27 21.17 -2.98 -18.89
CA GLU A 27 21.45 -3.29 -17.48
C GLU A 27 20.78 -2.31 -16.51
N GLU A 28 20.83 -1.00 -16.81
CA GLU A 28 20.14 0.02 -16.01
C GLU A 28 18.62 -0.19 -16.00
N LYS A 29 18.04 -0.48 -17.17
CA LYS A 29 16.61 -0.80 -17.30
C LYS A 29 16.24 -2.00 -16.44
N GLU A 30 17.02 -3.07 -16.47
CA GLU A 30 16.75 -4.27 -15.65
C GLU A 30 16.80 -3.94 -14.14
N LYS A 31 17.79 -3.15 -13.70
CA LYS A 31 17.88 -2.70 -12.31
C LYS A 31 16.66 -1.87 -11.90
N LEU A 32 16.20 -0.95 -12.77
CA LEU A 32 15.02 -0.13 -12.50
C LEU A 32 13.73 -0.96 -12.46
N LEU A 33 13.59 -1.95 -13.33
CA LEU A 33 12.44 -2.86 -13.32
C LEU A 33 12.39 -3.69 -12.03
N LYS A 34 13.51 -4.27 -11.60
CA LYS A 34 13.60 -4.99 -10.32
C LYS A 34 13.22 -4.11 -9.13
N ARG A 35 13.75 -2.88 -9.09
CA ARG A 35 13.43 -1.93 -8.02
C ARG A 35 11.96 -1.51 -8.02
N LYS A 36 11.34 -1.37 -9.20
CA LYS A 36 9.91 -1.11 -9.32
C LYS A 36 9.09 -2.28 -8.74
N GLU A 37 9.43 -3.51 -9.09
CA GLU A 37 8.74 -4.70 -8.56
C GLU A 37 8.85 -4.81 -7.03
N GLU A 38 10.02 -4.49 -6.47
CA GLU A 38 10.21 -4.43 -5.01
C GLU A 38 9.34 -3.36 -4.35
N LEU A 39 9.25 -2.17 -4.96
CA LEU A 39 8.38 -1.09 -4.48
C LEU A 39 6.90 -1.46 -4.57
N ASP A 40 6.46 -2.08 -5.66
CA ASP A 40 5.07 -2.52 -5.85
C ASP A 40 4.69 -3.57 -4.79
N LYS A 41 5.59 -4.53 -4.50
CA LYS A 41 5.42 -5.51 -3.40
C LYS A 41 5.37 -4.84 -2.04
N GLY A 42 6.27 -3.90 -1.77
CA GLY A 42 6.30 -3.15 -0.51
C GLY A 42 5.02 -2.34 -0.28
N HIS A 43 4.53 -1.68 -1.34
CA HIS A 43 3.28 -0.93 -1.31
C HIS A 43 2.09 -1.85 -0.98
N GLN A 44 2.00 -3.02 -1.61
CA GLN A 44 0.94 -3.99 -1.31
C GLN A 44 1.03 -4.48 0.15
N ALA A 45 2.22 -4.80 0.64
CA ALA A 45 2.41 -5.24 2.02
C ALA A 45 1.98 -4.17 3.05
N ILE A 46 2.21 -2.89 2.76
CA ILE A 46 1.75 -1.77 3.60
C ILE A 46 0.22 -1.71 3.62
N ILE A 47 -0.43 -1.82 2.46
CA ILE A 47 -1.90 -1.82 2.37
C ILE A 47 -2.50 -2.98 3.18
N ASP A 48 -1.94 -4.17 3.04
CA ASP A 48 -2.42 -5.37 3.74
C ASP A 48 -2.25 -5.22 5.26
N LEU A 49 -1.12 -4.67 5.71
CA LEU A 49 -0.88 -4.36 7.11
C LEU A 49 -1.89 -3.32 7.65
N MET A 50 -2.15 -2.25 6.89
CA MET A 50 -3.11 -1.22 7.31
C MET A 50 -4.52 -1.81 7.48
N ASN A 51 -4.95 -2.67 6.56
CA ASN A 51 -6.24 -3.36 6.66
C ASN A 51 -6.30 -4.26 7.90
N ALA A 52 -5.24 -5.00 8.18
CA ALA A 52 -5.16 -5.85 9.37
C ALA A 52 -5.22 -5.01 10.67
N LEU A 53 -4.49 -3.88 10.73
CA LEU A 53 -4.51 -2.98 11.87
C LEU A 53 -5.88 -2.32 12.08
N ASP A 54 -6.55 -1.92 11.00
CA ASP A 54 -7.90 -1.35 11.09
C ASP A 54 -8.92 -2.37 11.60
N MET A 55 -8.80 -3.64 11.19
CA MET A 55 -9.62 -4.73 11.72
C MET A 55 -9.34 -4.97 13.21
N GLN A 56 -8.07 -5.11 13.61
CA GLN A 56 -7.68 -5.29 15.01
C GLN A 56 -8.15 -4.14 15.90
N LYS A 57 -8.03 -2.90 15.41
CA LYS A 57 -8.54 -1.70 16.09
C LYS A 57 -10.04 -1.81 16.30
N TYR A 58 -10.80 -2.17 15.27
CA TYR A 58 -12.24 -2.30 15.38
C TYR A 58 -12.65 -3.38 16.39
N GLU A 59 -12.01 -4.55 16.35
CA GLU A 59 -12.25 -5.63 17.31
C GLU A 59 -11.93 -5.22 18.75
N ALA A 60 -10.78 -4.58 18.97
CA ALA A 60 -10.38 -4.08 20.28
C ALA A 60 -11.38 -3.05 20.82
N ILE A 61 -11.85 -2.12 19.98
CA ILE A 61 -12.86 -1.12 20.35
C ILE A 61 -14.20 -1.81 20.70
N GLN A 62 -14.62 -2.81 19.93
CA GLN A 62 -15.85 -3.56 20.23
C GLN A 62 -15.76 -4.34 21.54
N LEU A 63 -14.63 -5.01 21.79
CA LEU A 63 -14.41 -5.78 23.00
C LEU A 63 -14.41 -4.88 24.24
N THR A 64 -13.63 -3.81 24.20
CA THR A 64 -13.56 -2.82 25.28
C THR A 64 -14.91 -2.17 25.54
N PHE A 65 -15.65 -1.79 24.50
CA PHE A 65 -16.99 -1.23 24.66
C PHE A 65 -17.98 -2.20 25.32
N LYS A 66 -17.98 -3.48 24.92
CA LYS A 66 -18.82 -4.50 25.57
C LYS A 66 -18.53 -4.60 27.06
N GLN A 67 -17.26 -4.60 27.44
CA GLN A 67 -16.85 -4.67 28.84
C GLN A 67 -17.26 -3.42 29.63
N VAL A 68 -17.02 -2.23 29.06
CA VAL A 68 -17.42 -0.95 29.66
C VAL A 68 -18.94 -0.88 29.80
N SER A 69 -19.71 -1.30 28.79
CA SER A 69 -21.18 -1.29 28.85
C SER A 69 -21.71 -2.21 29.94
N LYS A 70 -21.12 -3.40 30.12
CA LYS A 70 -21.51 -4.32 31.18
C LYS A 70 -21.22 -3.72 32.56
N ASN A 71 -20.00 -3.21 32.76
CA ASN A 71 -19.60 -2.60 34.03
C ASN A 71 -20.48 -1.38 34.37
N PHE A 72 -20.82 -0.57 33.35
CA PHE A 72 -21.73 0.56 33.51
C PHE A 72 -23.12 0.11 33.96
N GLN A 73 -23.70 -0.91 33.33
CA GLN A 73 -25.00 -1.47 33.72
C GLN A 73 -24.97 -1.99 35.17
N ASP A 74 -23.92 -2.72 35.54
CA ASP A 74 -23.76 -3.28 36.88
C ASP A 74 -23.63 -2.17 37.94
N MET A 75 -22.86 -1.11 37.67
CA MET A 75 -22.75 0.04 38.56
C MET A 75 -24.06 0.84 38.64
N PHE A 76 -24.72 1.08 37.51
CA PHE A 76 -25.97 1.82 37.46
C PHE A 76 -27.06 1.12 38.26
N LYS A 77 -27.18 -0.21 38.14
CA LYS A 77 -28.16 -1.01 38.89
C LYS A 77 -27.93 -0.95 40.40
N ARG A 78 -26.66 -0.84 40.84
CA ARG A 78 -26.32 -0.65 42.27
C ARG A 78 -26.73 0.73 42.79
N LEU A 79 -26.67 1.76 41.95
CA LEU A 79 -27.02 3.14 42.32
C LEU A 79 -28.54 3.40 42.22
N VAL A 80 -29.19 2.83 41.22
CA VAL A 80 -30.63 3.00 40.94
C VAL A 80 -31.25 1.62 40.70
N PRO A 81 -31.69 0.91 41.77
CA PRO A 81 -32.18 -0.47 41.66
C PRO A 81 -33.38 -0.63 40.74
N GLU A 82 -34.28 0.35 40.66
CA GLU A 82 -35.45 0.29 39.77
C GLU A 82 -35.17 0.82 38.35
N GLY A 83 -33.99 1.40 38.14
CA GLY A 83 -33.61 1.99 36.86
C GLY A 83 -32.94 1.00 35.90
N ARG A 84 -32.92 1.37 34.61
CA ARG A 84 -32.10 0.73 33.58
C ARG A 84 -31.41 1.79 32.73
N ALA A 85 -30.14 1.60 32.44
CA ALA A 85 -29.37 2.43 31.53
C ALA A 85 -28.46 1.54 30.67
N MET A 86 -28.23 1.92 29.41
CA MET A 86 -27.35 1.19 28.50
C MET A 86 -26.51 2.15 27.67
N LEU A 87 -25.30 1.72 27.31
CA LEU A 87 -24.47 2.44 26.34
C LEU A 87 -24.77 1.91 24.94
N VAL A 88 -24.91 2.82 23.98
CA VAL A 88 -25.12 2.49 22.56
C VAL A 88 -23.95 3.04 21.75
N MET A 89 -23.26 2.16 21.02
CA MET A 89 -22.20 2.58 20.11
C MET A 89 -22.83 2.97 18.76
N ASN A 90 -22.72 4.25 18.41
CA ASN A 90 -23.10 4.74 17.09
C ASN A 90 -21.90 4.68 16.14
N LYS A 91 -22.12 4.21 14.92
CA LYS A 91 -21.06 4.20 13.89
C LYS A 91 -20.87 5.63 13.36
N GLY A 92 -19.67 6.18 13.51
CA GLY A 92 -19.30 7.45 12.87
C GLY A 92 -19.21 7.32 11.34
N ALA A 93 -19.45 8.42 10.62
CA ALA A 93 -19.23 8.49 9.17
C ALA A 93 -17.79 8.08 8.84
N ARG A 94 -17.61 7.19 7.85
CA ARG A 94 -16.30 6.64 7.47
C ARG A 94 -15.30 7.78 7.24
N VAL A 95 -14.23 7.81 8.05
CA VAL A 95 -13.05 8.64 7.77
C VAL A 95 -12.36 8.02 6.55
N GLY A 96 -12.05 8.87 5.57
CA GLY A 96 -11.81 8.52 4.17
C GLY A 96 -10.67 7.53 3.92
N LYS A 97 -10.72 6.91 2.73
CA LYS A 97 -9.65 6.07 2.15
C LYS A 97 -8.30 6.78 2.30
N TRP A 98 -7.36 6.10 2.93
CA TRP A 98 -5.95 6.48 2.94
C TRP A 98 -5.45 6.59 1.51
N HIS A 99 -5.18 7.81 1.05
CA HIS A 99 -4.46 8.05 -0.20
C HIS A 99 -2.98 8.13 0.14
N ILE A 100 -2.26 7.04 -0.02
CA ILE A 100 -0.80 7.05 -0.03
C ILE A 100 -0.42 7.49 -1.45
N ARG A 101 0.06 8.73 -1.59
CA ARG A 101 0.63 9.23 -2.86
C ARG A 101 2.07 8.76 -2.99
#